data_AF-A0A1U9NJG7-F1
#
_entry.id   AF-A0A1U9NJG7-F1
#
_cell.length_a   1.000
_cell.length_b   1.000
_cell.length_c   1.000
_cell.angle_alpha   90.00
_cell.angle_beta   90.00
_cell.angle_gamma   90.00
#
_symmetry.space_group_name_H-M   'P 1'
#
loop_
_entity.id
_entity.type
_entity.pdbx_description
1 polymer ?
#
loop_
_entity_poly.entity_id
_entity_poly.type
_entity_poly.pdbx_seq_one_letter_code
_entity_poly.pdbx_strand_id
1 'polypeptide(L)'
;MLEELEGELMKDGLNMCLRVVKPGFCLWCFVLVGVCVAEPAIEPYESGDKYVARNKIDALVRATLDEKGIEPAKLCSDEVFIRRVYLDMTGRLPEPWVVRRFLENPRGSKRGAIINKLMETEEFADYWALKWCDILRVKAEFPINLWPNGVQAYYRWIRQAVKENMPYDEFARALLTSSGSNFRVPPVNFYRAIQGEEAEAIARAVGLTFMGCRVEEWNAEKREGLEAFFSRLLYKNTAEWKEQIICLDPGPAGELTARFPDGEEVTIKAGEDPRGVFADWLIQKDNAWFAKNIVNRQWSWLMGRGIIHEPDDIRDGNPAVNPELLEYLESELAGSGYDLRHVFKLILNSHTYQQSSVPADESEEVERYFAVYPVRRLDAEVLIDALCWISGTNERYSSKIPEPFTFVPADEKTVELADGSITSQFLEMFGRPSRDTGLESERNREVTERQRLHLLNSSQVQNKIEKGWRIRNLMRRAKGNKQVMINQLYLHILSRFPTAEERETVTEYFEMKGMNNRRAVHDIAWALINTKEFLYRH
;
A
#
# COMPACT_ATOMS: atom_id res chain seq x y z
N MET A 1 -27.04 -25.25 -21.51
CA MET A 1 -26.94 -26.57 -20.84
C MET A 1 -25.73 -26.64 -19.89
N LEU A 2 -25.44 -25.54 -19.19
CA LEU A 2 -24.65 -25.47 -17.94
C LEU A 2 -25.10 -24.25 -17.10
N GLU A 3 -26.30 -23.73 -17.39
CA GLU A 3 -27.01 -22.67 -16.63
C GLU A 3 -28.31 -23.21 -15.99
N GLU A 4 -28.63 -24.50 -16.18
CA GLU A 4 -29.83 -25.16 -15.63
C GLU A 4 -29.52 -26.06 -14.42
N LEU A 5 -28.28 -26.06 -13.91
CA LEU A 5 -27.88 -26.89 -12.75
C LEU A 5 -27.55 -26.09 -11.48
N GLU A 6 -27.63 -24.75 -11.52
CA GLU A 6 -27.48 -23.90 -10.32
C GLU A 6 -28.84 -23.53 -9.67
N GLY A 7 -29.96 -23.91 -10.29
CA GLY A 7 -31.31 -23.55 -9.85
C GLY A 7 -32.01 -24.50 -8.87
N GLU A 8 -31.44 -25.68 -8.56
CA GLU A 8 -32.17 -26.78 -7.89
C GLU A 8 -31.58 -27.23 -6.53
N LEU A 9 -30.65 -26.49 -5.94
CA LEU A 9 -30.10 -26.79 -4.59
C LEU A 9 -30.41 -25.71 -3.53
N MET A 10 -31.25 -24.74 -3.86
CA MET A 10 -31.68 -23.63 -2.97
C MET A 10 -33.19 -23.63 -2.67
N LYS A 11 -33.86 -24.78 -2.80
CA LYS A 11 -35.26 -24.97 -2.44
C LYS A 11 -35.47 -26.40 -1.94
N ASP A 12 -35.21 -26.64 -0.66
CA ASP A 12 -35.94 -27.59 0.18
C ASP A 12 -35.25 -27.68 1.54
N GLY A 13 -35.92 -27.22 2.60
CA GLY A 13 -35.41 -27.41 3.95
C GLY A 13 -35.86 -26.46 5.05
N LEU A 14 -36.99 -25.74 4.91
CA LEU A 14 -37.58 -25.05 6.07
C LEU A 14 -39.10 -24.97 5.93
N ASN A 15 -39.79 -25.98 6.47
CA ASN A 15 -41.13 -25.83 7.05
C ASN A 15 -41.58 -27.12 7.75
N MET A 16 -41.47 -27.18 9.08
CA MET A 16 -42.39 -27.99 9.88
C MET A 16 -42.42 -27.56 11.35
N CYS A 17 -43.32 -26.62 11.70
CA CYS A 17 -44.19 -26.69 12.89
C CYS A 17 -44.94 -25.35 13.08
N LEU A 18 -46.17 -25.27 12.57
CA LEU A 18 -47.16 -24.30 13.06
C LEU A 18 -48.42 -25.09 13.41
N ARG A 19 -48.65 -25.27 14.71
CA ARG A 19 -49.91 -25.79 15.27
C ARG A 19 -50.87 -24.63 15.49
N VAL A 20 -52.06 -24.83 14.95
CA VAL A 20 -53.27 -24.01 15.00
C VAL A 20 -53.69 -23.64 16.43
N VAL A 21 -53.92 -22.34 16.69
CA VAL A 21 -54.83 -21.85 17.76
C VAL A 21 -55.61 -20.63 17.24
N LYS A 22 -56.93 -20.61 17.50
CA LYS A 22 -57.96 -19.66 17.03
C LYS A 22 -57.82 -18.24 17.61
N PRO A 23 -58.45 -17.19 17.00
CA PRO A 23 -58.27 -15.81 17.42
C PRO A 23 -59.23 -15.41 18.56
N GLY A 24 -58.68 -14.74 19.57
CA GLY A 24 -59.42 -14.07 20.63
C GLY A 24 -58.83 -12.67 20.84
N PHE A 25 -59.69 -11.67 20.67
CA PHE A 25 -59.45 -10.24 20.88
C PHE A 25 -58.80 -9.95 22.25
N CYS A 26 -57.68 -9.22 22.28
CA CYS A 26 -57.28 -8.47 23.48
C CYS A 26 -56.30 -7.35 23.11
N LEU A 27 -56.76 -6.09 23.24
CA LEU A 27 -55.96 -4.88 23.18
C LEU A 27 -54.95 -4.89 24.34
N TRP A 28 -53.64 -4.95 24.05
CA TRP A 28 -52.59 -4.64 25.01
C TRP A 28 -51.68 -3.57 24.42
N CYS A 29 -51.59 -2.46 25.16
CA CYS A 29 -50.68 -1.35 24.89
C CYS A 29 -49.24 -1.85 24.96
N PHE A 30 -48.54 -1.91 23.82
CA PHE A 30 -47.09 -2.06 23.79
C PHE A 30 -46.45 -0.71 24.06
N VAL A 31 -45.92 -0.53 25.28
CA VAL A 31 -44.85 0.42 25.52
C VAL A 31 -43.60 -0.18 24.88
N LEU A 32 -43.25 0.31 23.70
CA LEU A 32 -41.98 0.04 23.03
C LEU A 32 -40.85 0.72 23.82
N VAL A 33 -40.34 0.04 24.84
CA VAL A 33 -38.98 0.31 25.31
C VAL A 33 -38.06 -0.35 24.30
N GLY A 34 -37.62 0.43 23.32
CA GLY A 34 -36.56 0.02 22.40
C GLY A 34 -35.27 -0.15 23.18
N VAL A 35 -35.05 -1.35 23.71
CA VAL A 35 -33.71 -1.78 24.12
C VAL A 35 -32.95 -2.02 22.83
N CYS A 36 -32.21 -1.01 22.36
CA CYS A 36 -31.20 -1.19 21.33
C CYS A 36 -30.13 -2.11 21.90
N VAL A 37 -30.27 -3.42 21.69
CA VAL A 37 -29.19 -4.37 21.95
C VAL A 37 -28.10 -4.04 20.93
N ALA A 38 -27.01 -3.44 21.39
CA ALA A 38 -25.85 -3.21 20.54
C ALA A 38 -25.35 -4.56 20.05
N GLU A 39 -25.22 -4.72 18.73
CA GLU A 39 -24.68 -5.95 18.15
C GLU A 39 -23.29 -6.24 18.72
N PRO A 40 -23.02 -7.48 19.15
CA PRO A 40 -21.73 -7.85 19.73
C PRO A 40 -20.60 -7.59 18.72
N ALA A 41 -19.40 -7.30 19.23
CA ALA A 41 -18.22 -7.20 18.38
C ALA A 41 -17.91 -8.57 17.75
N ILE A 42 -17.58 -8.59 16.45
CA ILE A 42 -17.17 -9.81 15.78
C ILE A 42 -15.70 -10.09 16.14
N GLU A 43 -15.46 -11.03 17.04
CA GLU A 43 -14.11 -11.50 17.35
C GLU A 43 -13.54 -12.32 16.17
N PRO A 44 -12.24 -12.15 15.81
CA PRO A 44 -11.25 -11.26 16.40
C PRO A 44 -11.12 -9.91 15.67
N TYR A 45 -12.04 -9.56 14.77
CA TYR A 45 -11.86 -8.43 13.84
C TYR A 45 -12.20 -7.07 14.45
N GLU A 46 -13.21 -7.03 15.31
CA GLU A 46 -13.74 -5.81 15.89
C GLU A 46 -13.41 -5.69 17.38
N SER A 47 -13.32 -4.45 17.82
CA SER A 47 -13.51 -4.10 19.23
C SER A 47 -14.97 -3.70 19.46
N GLY A 48 -15.42 -3.68 20.72
CA GLY A 48 -16.74 -3.15 21.09
C GLY A 48 -16.86 -1.62 20.93
N ASP A 49 -15.77 -0.93 20.59
CA ASP A 49 -15.73 0.52 20.50
C ASP A 49 -16.31 1.00 19.17
N LYS A 50 -17.25 1.96 19.25
CA LYS A 50 -17.81 2.63 18.09
C LYS A 50 -16.83 3.66 17.52
N TYR A 51 -17.07 4.05 16.28
CA TYR A 51 -16.41 5.21 15.69
C TYR A 51 -16.68 6.47 16.52
N VAL A 52 -15.63 7.20 16.85
CA VAL A 52 -15.68 8.47 17.58
C VAL A 52 -14.65 9.40 16.97
N ALA A 53 -15.05 10.63 16.66
CA ALA A 53 -14.12 11.62 16.13
C ALA A 53 -13.08 12.02 17.19
N ARG A 54 -11.82 11.60 17.02
CA ARG A 54 -10.70 11.93 17.92
C ARG A 54 -9.76 12.97 17.36
N ASN A 55 -9.69 13.09 16.04
CA ASN A 55 -8.93 14.14 15.37
C ASN A 55 -9.75 14.80 14.25
N LYS A 56 -9.14 15.77 13.57
CA LYS A 56 -9.80 16.52 12.50
C LYS A 56 -10.15 15.66 11.29
N ILE A 57 -9.32 14.66 10.94
CA ILE A 57 -9.66 13.67 9.89
C ILE A 57 -10.97 12.99 10.24
N ASP A 58 -11.08 12.48 11.47
CA ASP A 58 -12.26 11.72 11.87
C ASP A 58 -13.53 12.57 11.84
N ALA A 59 -13.42 13.84 12.22
CA ALA A 59 -14.53 14.79 12.21
C ALA A 59 -15.00 15.10 10.78
N LEU A 60 -14.06 15.29 9.85
CA LEU A 60 -14.37 15.58 8.43
C LEU A 60 -14.97 14.34 7.74
N VAL A 61 -14.45 13.16 8.02
CA VAL A 61 -15.02 11.90 7.51
C VAL A 61 -16.41 11.68 8.11
N ARG A 62 -16.59 11.88 9.43
CA ARG A 62 -17.91 11.73 10.07
C ARG A 62 -18.94 12.70 9.47
N ALA A 63 -18.57 13.95 9.23
CA ALA A 63 -19.47 14.93 8.64
C ALA A 63 -19.98 14.48 7.25
N THR A 64 -19.09 13.95 6.39
CA THR A 64 -19.50 13.38 5.10
C THR A 64 -20.38 12.14 5.27
N LEU A 65 -20.04 11.25 6.19
CA LEU A 65 -20.85 10.05 6.47
C LEU A 65 -22.26 10.41 6.97
N ASP A 66 -22.37 11.42 7.83
CA ASP A 66 -23.66 11.96 8.32
C ASP A 66 -24.50 12.53 7.17
N GLU A 67 -23.89 13.28 6.25
CA GLU A 67 -24.57 13.82 5.07
C GLU A 67 -25.10 12.69 4.15
N LYS A 68 -24.33 11.60 4.02
CA LYS A 68 -24.71 10.44 3.20
C LYS A 68 -25.61 9.44 3.92
N GLY A 69 -25.82 9.60 5.23
CA GLY A 69 -26.56 8.64 6.06
C GLY A 69 -25.90 7.25 6.11
N ILE A 70 -24.56 7.20 6.08
CA ILE A 70 -23.79 5.96 6.12
C ILE A 70 -23.18 5.80 7.51
N GLU A 71 -23.40 4.65 8.13
CA GLU A 71 -22.87 4.39 9.46
C GLU A 71 -21.45 3.82 9.40
N PRO A 72 -20.48 4.44 10.11
CA PRO A 72 -19.11 3.96 10.12
C PRO A 72 -18.99 2.63 10.87
N ALA A 73 -18.07 1.80 10.41
CA ALA A 73 -17.68 0.56 11.07
C ALA A 73 -17.15 0.81 12.49
N LYS A 74 -17.23 -0.22 13.34
CA LYS A 74 -16.59 -0.23 14.66
C LYS A 74 -15.08 -0.12 14.51
N LEU A 75 -14.37 0.14 15.61
CA LEU A 75 -12.92 0.06 15.60
C LEU A 75 -12.42 -1.37 15.48
N CYS A 76 -11.32 -1.56 14.75
CA CYS A 76 -10.65 -2.85 14.68
C CYS A 76 -10.04 -3.24 16.04
N SER A 77 -9.96 -4.54 16.29
CA SER A 77 -9.29 -5.08 17.47
C SER A 77 -7.79 -4.73 17.49
N ASP A 78 -7.15 -4.91 18.64
CA ASP A 78 -5.71 -4.67 18.76
C ASP A 78 -4.88 -5.68 17.95
N GLU A 79 -5.39 -6.90 17.77
CA GLU A 79 -4.86 -7.96 16.92
C GLU A 79 -4.82 -7.52 15.44
N VAL A 80 -5.94 -6.98 14.95
CA VAL A 80 -6.02 -6.47 13.58
C VAL A 80 -5.12 -5.25 13.44
N PHE A 81 -5.21 -4.29 14.36
CA PHE A 81 -4.43 -3.06 14.30
C PHE A 81 -2.92 -3.33 14.22
N ILE A 82 -2.37 -4.19 15.10
CA ILE A 82 -0.92 -4.44 15.14
C ILE A 82 -0.44 -5.12 13.85
N ARG A 83 -1.23 -6.03 13.29
CA ARG A 83 -0.90 -6.68 12.02
C ARG A 83 -0.95 -5.66 10.86
N ARG A 84 -2.05 -4.90 10.78
CA ARG A 84 -2.31 -3.91 9.74
C ARG A 84 -1.22 -2.86 9.68
N VAL A 85 -0.90 -2.22 10.81
CA VAL A 85 0.10 -1.14 10.87
C VAL A 85 1.50 -1.65 10.51
N TYR A 86 1.86 -2.88 10.88
CA TYR A 86 3.14 -3.47 10.48
C TYR A 86 3.21 -3.70 8.97
N LEU A 87 2.15 -4.24 8.37
CA LEU A 87 2.07 -4.48 6.93
C LEU A 87 2.07 -3.18 6.13
N ASP A 88 1.33 -2.17 6.56
CA ASP A 88 1.24 -0.88 5.86
C ASP A 88 2.50 -0.02 6.03
N MET A 89 3.20 -0.14 7.17
CA MET A 89 4.38 0.70 7.44
C MET A 89 5.70 0.06 7.02
N THR A 90 5.78 -1.28 7.02
CA THR A 90 7.05 -1.99 6.80
C THR A 90 6.96 -3.12 5.79
N GLY A 91 5.77 -3.44 5.28
CA GLY A 91 5.57 -4.59 4.38
C GLY A 91 5.90 -5.94 5.02
N ARG A 92 5.93 -6.03 6.37
CA ARG A 92 6.37 -7.23 7.12
C ARG A 92 5.36 -7.60 8.19
N LEU A 93 5.40 -8.87 8.59
CA LEU A 93 4.66 -9.37 9.76
C LEU A 93 5.37 -8.99 11.07
N PRO A 94 4.64 -8.63 12.14
CA PRO A 94 5.24 -8.41 13.44
C PRO A 94 5.79 -9.70 14.04
N GLU A 95 6.92 -9.60 14.75
CA GLU A 95 7.45 -10.74 15.51
C GLU A 95 6.49 -11.15 16.65
N PRO A 96 6.31 -12.45 16.94
CA PRO A 96 5.32 -12.93 17.91
C PRO A 96 5.45 -12.38 19.34
N TRP A 97 6.66 -11.95 19.74
CA TRP A 97 6.87 -11.31 21.05
C TRP A 97 6.43 -9.84 21.04
N VAL A 98 6.47 -9.17 19.89
CA VAL A 98 5.99 -7.80 19.75
C VAL A 98 4.48 -7.78 19.86
N VAL A 99 3.80 -8.70 19.16
CA VAL A 99 2.34 -8.88 19.25
C VAL A 99 1.93 -9.07 20.71
N ARG A 100 2.51 -10.06 21.41
CA ARG A 100 2.19 -10.32 22.83
C ARG A 100 2.35 -9.08 23.71
N ARG A 101 3.51 -8.42 23.62
CA ARG A 101 3.79 -7.21 24.41
C ARG A 101 2.82 -6.08 24.09
N PHE A 102 2.37 -5.97 22.84
CA PHE A 102 1.41 -4.96 22.42
C PHE A 102 0.00 -5.25 22.98
N LEU A 103 -0.46 -6.49 22.91
CA LEU A 103 -1.75 -6.93 23.45
C LEU A 103 -1.79 -6.81 24.98
N GLU A 104 -0.70 -7.18 25.67
CA GLU A 104 -0.58 -7.09 27.13
C GLU A 104 -0.41 -5.65 27.66
N ASN A 105 -0.14 -4.67 26.79
CA ASN A 105 0.04 -3.28 27.21
C ASN A 105 -1.33 -2.60 27.42
N PRO A 106 -1.67 -2.15 28.65
CA PRO A 106 -2.96 -1.51 28.92
C PRO A 106 -2.98 -0.02 28.58
N ARG A 107 -1.86 0.58 28.16
CA ARG A 107 -1.80 2.03 27.89
C ARG A 107 -2.60 2.38 26.64
N GLY A 108 -3.53 3.32 26.74
CA GLY A 108 -4.29 3.84 25.60
C GLY A 108 -3.41 4.46 24.50
N SER A 109 -2.19 4.90 24.83
CA SER A 109 -1.23 5.46 23.86
C SER A 109 -0.43 4.42 23.07
N LYS A 110 -0.66 3.11 23.27
CA LYS A 110 0.16 2.06 22.66
C LYS A 110 0.13 2.06 21.13
N ARG A 111 -1.02 2.40 20.52
CA ARG A 111 -1.20 2.49 19.05
C ARG A 111 -0.32 3.60 18.46
N GLY A 112 -0.40 4.81 19.00
CA GLY A 112 0.47 5.93 18.58
C GLY A 112 1.96 5.67 18.83
N ALA A 113 2.31 5.00 19.94
CA ALA A 113 3.70 4.67 20.24
C ALA A 113 4.31 3.67 19.24
N ILE A 114 3.56 2.64 18.82
CA ILE A 114 4.06 1.69 17.81
C ILE A 114 4.15 2.33 16.43
N ILE A 115 3.19 3.19 16.06
CA ILE A 115 3.24 3.98 14.81
C ILE A 115 4.55 4.77 14.73
N ASN A 116 4.85 5.57 15.76
CA ASN A 116 6.07 6.38 15.81
C ASN A 116 7.33 5.50 15.74
N LYS A 117 7.34 4.36 16.42
CA LYS A 117 8.47 3.44 16.38
C LYS A 117 8.72 2.87 14.99
N LEU A 118 7.67 2.50 14.27
CA LEU A 118 7.77 1.88 12.95
C LEU A 118 8.35 2.83 11.90
N MET A 119 8.02 4.12 11.96
CA MET A 119 8.57 5.13 11.03
C MET A 119 10.09 5.31 11.13
N GLU A 120 10.70 4.91 12.25
CA GLU A 120 12.13 5.07 12.48
C GLU A 120 12.95 3.81 12.15
N THR A 121 12.32 2.76 11.60
CA THR A 121 13.03 1.51 11.29
C THR A 121 13.56 1.48 9.85
N GLU A 122 14.58 0.65 9.60
CA GLU A 122 15.09 0.43 8.24
C GLU A 122 14.01 -0.18 7.34
N GLU A 123 13.16 -1.03 7.89
CA GLU A 123 12.08 -1.69 7.15
C GLU A 123 11.02 -0.71 6.64
N PHE A 124 10.81 0.40 7.34
CA PHE A 124 10.00 1.50 6.81
C PHE A 124 10.68 2.13 5.60
N ALA A 125 11.98 2.42 5.68
CA ALA A 125 12.72 2.97 4.55
C ALA A 125 12.72 2.03 3.33
N ASP A 126 12.89 0.72 3.54
CA ASP A 126 12.85 -0.29 2.48
C ASP A 126 11.47 -0.31 1.80
N TYR A 127 10.40 -0.41 2.60
CA TYR A 127 9.05 -0.54 2.06
C TYR A 127 8.56 0.70 1.33
N TRP A 128 8.86 1.90 1.85
CA TRP A 128 8.46 3.13 1.19
C TRP A 128 9.37 3.50 0.02
N ALA A 129 10.64 3.06 0.02
CA ALA A 129 11.47 3.10 -1.19
C ALA A 129 10.87 2.25 -2.32
N LEU A 130 10.38 1.04 -2.02
CA LEU A 130 9.66 0.21 -3.00
C LEU A 130 8.49 0.98 -3.65
N LYS A 131 7.66 1.64 -2.83
CA LYS A 131 6.53 2.44 -3.31
C LYS A 131 6.97 3.60 -4.21
N TRP A 132 7.98 4.35 -3.79
CA TRP A 132 8.54 5.42 -4.60
C TRP A 132 9.18 4.90 -5.90
N CYS A 133 9.85 3.76 -5.86
CA CYS A 133 10.47 3.16 -7.04
C CYS A 133 9.45 2.78 -8.12
N ASP A 134 8.24 2.38 -7.74
CA ASP A 134 7.15 2.11 -8.69
C ASP A 134 6.78 3.39 -9.46
N ILE A 135 6.57 4.50 -8.75
CA ILE A 135 6.19 5.81 -9.35
C ILE A 135 7.34 6.45 -10.12
N LEU A 136 8.57 6.25 -9.65
CA LEU A 136 9.79 6.82 -10.23
C LEU A 136 10.43 5.90 -11.29
N ARG A 137 9.76 4.82 -11.68
CA ARG A 137 10.15 3.92 -12.78
C ARG A 137 11.57 3.36 -12.62
N VAL A 138 11.92 2.90 -11.42
CA VAL A 138 13.28 2.42 -11.13
C VAL A 138 13.46 1.00 -11.68
N LYS A 139 14.07 0.91 -12.88
CA LYS A 139 14.21 -0.32 -13.67
C LYS A 139 15.45 -0.28 -14.59
N ALA A 140 16.10 -1.43 -14.82
CA ALA A 140 17.29 -1.53 -15.69
C ALA A 140 17.00 -1.97 -17.14
N GLU A 141 15.81 -2.50 -17.44
CA GLU A 141 15.43 -3.07 -18.74
C GLU A 141 14.40 -2.23 -19.49
N PHE A 142 14.42 -2.31 -20.82
CA PHE A 142 13.43 -1.72 -21.71
C PHE A 142 11.98 -1.86 -21.16
N PRO A 143 11.15 -0.81 -21.30
CA PRO A 143 11.40 0.47 -21.97
C PRO A 143 12.27 1.47 -21.17
N ILE A 144 12.58 1.17 -19.91
CA ILE A 144 13.36 2.03 -19.02
C ILE A 144 14.80 1.52 -18.86
N ASN A 145 15.76 2.22 -19.47
CA ASN A 145 17.14 1.73 -19.57
C ASN A 145 18.10 2.44 -18.59
N LEU A 146 17.85 2.40 -17.28
CA LEU A 146 18.76 3.04 -16.30
C LEU A 146 20.11 2.34 -16.17
N TRP A 147 20.17 1.06 -16.54
CA TRP A 147 21.27 0.14 -16.25
C TRP A 147 21.48 -0.08 -14.74
N PRO A 148 22.11 -1.19 -14.34
CA PRO A 148 22.21 -1.57 -12.94
C PRO A 148 22.87 -0.52 -12.05
N ASN A 149 23.90 0.18 -12.55
CA ASN A 149 24.56 1.25 -11.80
C ASN A 149 23.62 2.44 -11.54
N GLY A 150 22.86 2.87 -12.55
CA GLY A 150 21.85 3.93 -12.41
C GLY A 150 20.71 3.53 -11.48
N VAL A 151 20.19 2.29 -11.62
CA VAL A 151 19.17 1.73 -10.71
C VAL A 151 19.65 1.75 -9.26
N GLN A 152 20.85 1.24 -8.99
CA GLN A 152 21.38 1.15 -7.63
C GLN A 152 21.66 2.53 -7.03
N ALA A 153 22.22 3.46 -7.80
CA ALA A 153 22.43 4.83 -7.37
C ALA A 153 21.09 5.49 -7.02
N TYR A 154 20.10 5.35 -7.89
CA TYR A 154 18.79 5.97 -7.74
C TYR A 154 18.00 5.39 -6.56
N TYR A 155 17.91 4.06 -6.47
CA TYR A 155 17.28 3.36 -5.34
C TYR A 155 17.88 3.76 -3.99
N ARG A 156 19.22 3.76 -3.88
CA ARG A 156 19.88 4.13 -2.62
C ARG A 156 19.57 5.55 -2.20
N TRP A 157 19.51 6.49 -3.15
CA TRP A 157 19.13 7.86 -2.86
C TRP A 157 17.67 7.99 -2.42
N ILE A 158 16.73 7.33 -3.13
CA ILE A 158 15.31 7.31 -2.74
C ILE A 158 15.16 6.74 -1.33
N ARG A 159 15.76 5.58 -1.07
CA ARG A 159 15.73 4.93 0.24
C ARG A 159 16.30 5.82 1.33
N GLN A 160 17.41 6.50 1.07
CA GLN A 160 18.02 7.41 2.02
C GLN A 160 17.12 8.63 2.30
N ALA A 161 16.52 9.22 1.26
CA ALA A 161 15.60 10.35 1.41
C ALA A 161 14.39 9.98 2.29
N VAL A 162 13.81 8.80 2.10
CA VAL A 162 12.73 8.27 2.95
C VAL A 162 13.21 8.05 4.38
N LYS A 163 14.39 7.44 4.55
CA LYS A 163 14.98 7.14 5.86
C LYS A 163 15.28 8.40 6.67
N GLU A 164 15.78 9.44 6.02
CA GLU A 164 16.14 10.72 6.65
C GLU A 164 14.95 11.67 6.79
N ASN A 165 13.77 11.30 6.26
CA ASN A 165 12.59 12.15 6.20
C ASN A 165 12.87 13.47 5.47
N MET A 166 13.54 13.38 4.31
CA MET A 166 13.77 14.53 3.43
C MET A 166 12.43 15.23 3.15
N PRO A 167 12.33 16.56 3.34
CA PRO A 167 11.14 17.32 2.98
C PRO A 167 10.72 17.05 1.53
N TYR A 168 9.42 16.90 1.29
CA TYR A 168 8.94 16.48 -0.03
C TYR A 168 9.19 17.53 -1.13
N ASP A 169 9.18 18.81 -0.80
CA ASP A 169 9.59 19.90 -1.69
C ASP A 169 11.08 19.81 -2.08
N GLU A 170 11.97 19.51 -1.13
CA GLU A 170 13.38 19.26 -1.41
C GLU A 170 13.57 18.01 -2.29
N PHE A 171 12.83 16.93 -2.01
CA PHE A 171 12.84 15.71 -2.80
C PHE A 171 12.40 15.97 -4.25
N ALA A 172 11.30 16.68 -4.45
CA ALA A 172 10.78 17.05 -5.77
C ALA A 172 11.74 17.99 -6.51
N ARG A 173 12.25 19.03 -5.84
CA ARG A 173 13.23 19.96 -6.43
C ARG A 173 14.50 19.24 -6.86
N ALA A 174 15.00 18.31 -6.05
CA ALA A 174 16.18 17.52 -6.40
C ALA A 174 15.96 16.72 -7.69
N LEU A 175 14.81 16.06 -7.84
CA LEU A 175 14.45 15.30 -9.04
C LEU A 175 14.30 16.20 -10.28
N LEU A 176 13.71 17.38 -10.13
CA LEU A 176 13.45 18.31 -11.23
C LEU A 176 14.71 19.08 -11.68
N THR A 177 15.58 19.48 -10.75
CA THR A 177 16.63 20.49 -11.07
C THR A 177 18.05 19.91 -11.15
N SER A 178 18.27 18.68 -10.68
CA SER A 178 19.62 18.11 -10.67
C SER A 178 20.24 18.03 -12.07
N SER A 179 21.56 18.20 -12.11
CA SER A 179 22.36 18.08 -13.33
C SER A 179 23.65 17.32 -13.03
N GLY A 180 24.04 16.40 -13.92
CA GLY A 180 25.23 15.59 -13.76
C GLY A 180 25.10 14.18 -14.34
N SER A 181 26.07 13.34 -14.00
CA SER A 181 26.10 11.94 -14.39
C SER A 181 24.99 11.15 -13.69
N ASN A 182 24.28 10.31 -14.45
CA ASN A 182 23.29 9.36 -13.91
C ASN A 182 23.89 8.31 -12.97
N PHE A 183 25.20 8.11 -12.95
CA PHE A 183 25.87 7.22 -11.99
C PHE A 183 26.32 7.94 -10.71
N ARG A 184 26.49 9.26 -10.75
CA ARG A 184 27.06 10.05 -9.63
C ARG A 184 26.12 11.05 -8.99
N VAL A 185 25.09 11.49 -9.70
CA VAL A 185 24.05 12.42 -9.23
C VAL A 185 22.71 11.70 -9.31
N PRO A 186 22.35 10.88 -8.31
CA PRO A 186 21.22 9.95 -8.42
C PRO A 186 19.88 10.55 -8.89
N PRO A 187 19.46 11.77 -8.47
CA PRO A 187 18.17 12.33 -8.88
C PRO A 187 18.01 12.54 -10.38
N VAL A 188 19.10 12.70 -11.15
CA VAL A 188 19.01 12.87 -12.61
C VAL A 188 18.48 11.61 -13.32
N ASN A 189 18.48 10.46 -12.63
CA ASN A 189 17.84 9.25 -13.14
C ASN A 189 16.33 9.40 -13.30
N PHE A 190 15.69 10.40 -12.68
CA PHE A 190 14.29 10.74 -12.98
C PHE A 190 14.07 10.93 -14.48
N TYR A 191 14.95 11.67 -15.16
CA TYR A 191 14.89 11.92 -16.59
C TYR A 191 15.24 10.68 -17.41
N ARG A 192 16.28 9.94 -17.01
CA ARG A 192 16.67 8.67 -17.66
C ARG A 192 15.61 7.57 -17.51
N ALA A 193 14.74 7.68 -16.51
CA ALA A 193 13.64 6.76 -16.24
C ALA A 193 12.36 7.11 -17.01
N ILE A 194 12.44 8.00 -18.01
CA ILE A 194 11.31 8.38 -18.86
C ILE A 194 11.48 7.73 -20.23
N GLN A 195 10.36 7.27 -20.80
CA GLN A 195 10.33 6.74 -22.17
C GLN A 195 10.41 7.89 -23.17
N GLY A 196 11.63 8.29 -23.51
CA GLY A 196 11.92 9.39 -24.44
C GLY A 196 12.61 10.57 -23.77
N GLU A 197 13.33 11.35 -24.58
CA GLU A 197 14.10 12.52 -24.14
C GLU A 197 13.40 13.85 -24.49
N GLU A 198 12.29 13.79 -25.22
CA GLU A 198 11.50 14.94 -25.67
C GLU A 198 10.78 15.64 -24.50
N ALA A 199 10.62 16.96 -24.63
CA ALA A 199 9.96 17.79 -23.62
C ALA A 199 8.53 17.33 -23.29
N GLU A 200 7.78 16.84 -24.28
CA GLU A 200 6.45 16.23 -24.11
C GLU A 200 6.48 15.05 -23.14
N ALA A 201 7.39 14.09 -23.37
CA ALA A 201 7.51 12.89 -22.53
C ALA A 201 7.89 13.26 -21.08
N ILE A 202 8.73 14.27 -20.92
CA ILE A 202 9.17 14.78 -19.62
C ILE A 202 8.01 15.49 -18.90
N ALA A 203 7.33 16.42 -19.57
CA ALA A 203 6.19 17.15 -19.04
C ALA A 203 5.10 16.19 -18.56
N ARG A 204 4.82 15.13 -19.32
CA ARG A 204 3.92 14.05 -18.91
C ARG A 204 4.36 13.35 -17.63
N ALA A 205 5.61 12.90 -17.57
CA ALA A 205 6.11 12.21 -16.39
C ALA A 205 6.10 13.10 -15.14
N VAL A 206 6.39 14.40 -15.30
CA VAL A 206 6.35 15.41 -14.23
C VAL A 206 4.91 15.64 -13.76
N GLY A 207 3.97 15.84 -14.69
CA GLY A 207 2.55 16.01 -14.36
C GLY A 207 1.99 14.81 -13.61
N LEU A 208 2.30 13.59 -14.06
CA LEU A 208 1.85 12.38 -13.39
C LEU A 208 2.49 12.23 -11.99
N THR A 209 3.81 12.44 -11.90
CA THR A 209 4.56 12.19 -10.66
C THR A 209 4.24 13.22 -9.58
N PHE A 210 4.26 14.51 -9.91
CA PHE A 210 4.22 15.59 -8.92
C PHE A 210 2.90 16.36 -8.90
N MET A 211 2.07 16.26 -9.94
CA MET A 211 0.75 16.92 -9.97
C MET A 211 -0.41 15.93 -9.90
N GLY A 212 -0.15 14.63 -10.07
CA GLY A 212 -1.19 13.61 -10.11
C GLY A 212 -2.13 13.75 -11.30
N CYS A 213 -1.64 14.29 -12.42
CA CYS A 213 -2.44 14.60 -13.61
C CYS A 213 -1.95 13.83 -14.84
N ARG A 214 -2.91 13.40 -15.67
CA ARG A 214 -2.68 12.85 -17.02
C ARG A 214 -2.73 14.00 -18.01
N VAL A 215 -1.58 14.63 -18.23
CA VAL A 215 -1.50 15.89 -19.00
C VAL A 215 -1.90 15.70 -20.47
N GLU A 216 -1.93 14.47 -20.98
CA GLU A 216 -2.40 14.17 -22.34
C GLU A 216 -3.87 14.51 -22.56
N GLU A 217 -4.67 14.55 -21.49
CA GLU A 217 -6.06 14.99 -21.53
C GLU A 217 -6.21 16.52 -21.59
N TRP A 218 -5.12 17.27 -21.39
CA TRP A 218 -5.16 18.73 -21.44
C TRP A 218 -5.18 19.27 -22.87
N ASN A 219 -5.69 20.50 -23.00
CA ASN A 219 -5.62 21.22 -24.27
C ASN A 219 -4.16 21.49 -24.68
N ALA A 220 -3.93 21.68 -25.99
CA ALA A 220 -2.58 21.82 -26.55
C ALA A 220 -1.80 23.00 -25.95
N GLU A 221 -2.44 24.15 -25.77
CA GLU A 221 -1.80 25.35 -25.20
C GLU A 221 -1.23 25.09 -23.80
N LYS A 222 -2.00 24.43 -22.93
CA LYS A 222 -1.57 24.11 -21.57
C LYS A 222 -0.45 23.06 -21.56
N ARG A 223 -0.48 22.09 -22.49
CA ARG A 223 0.59 21.09 -22.65
C ARG A 223 1.89 21.73 -23.12
N GLU A 224 1.84 22.48 -24.22
CA GLU A 224 3.00 23.17 -24.80
C GLU A 224 3.62 24.17 -23.81
N GLY A 225 2.78 24.83 -22.99
CA GLY A 225 3.24 25.69 -21.89
C GLY A 225 4.09 24.97 -20.85
N LEU A 226 3.67 23.77 -20.43
CA LEU A 226 4.43 22.93 -19.50
C LEU A 226 5.70 22.35 -20.15
N GLU A 227 5.60 21.93 -21.41
CA GLU A 227 6.73 21.39 -22.19
C GLU A 227 7.88 22.39 -22.32
N ALA A 228 7.56 23.69 -22.44
CA ALA A 228 8.57 24.75 -22.53
C ALA A 228 9.61 24.68 -21.40
N PHE A 229 9.21 24.36 -20.16
CA PHE A 229 10.12 24.24 -19.01
C PHE A 229 11.13 23.09 -19.11
N PHE A 230 10.91 22.14 -20.01
CA PHE A 230 11.79 20.98 -20.20
C PHE A 230 12.47 20.98 -21.58
N SER A 231 12.23 21.99 -22.41
CA SER A 231 12.75 22.13 -23.77
C SER A 231 14.28 22.29 -23.88
N ARG A 232 14.95 22.64 -22.78
CA ARG A 232 16.40 22.91 -22.74
C ARG A 232 17.20 21.83 -22.02
N LEU A 233 16.70 20.60 -21.96
CA LEU A 233 17.43 19.49 -21.36
C LEU A 233 18.37 18.83 -22.38
N LEU A 234 19.62 18.59 -21.98
CA LEU A 234 20.65 18.01 -22.83
C LEU A 234 21.17 16.70 -22.26
N TYR A 235 21.25 15.68 -23.12
CA TYR A 235 21.80 14.36 -22.80
C TYR A 235 23.15 14.18 -23.50
N LYS A 236 24.21 14.01 -22.70
CA LYS A 236 25.58 13.82 -23.20
C LYS A 236 26.10 12.45 -22.82
N ASN A 237 26.47 11.65 -23.81
CA ASN A 237 27.21 10.41 -23.57
C ASN A 237 28.61 10.72 -23.03
N THR A 238 29.12 9.85 -22.16
CA THR A 238 30.50 9.94 -21.68
C THR A 238 31.35 8.78 -22.25
N ALA A 239 32.63 8.75 -21.90
CA ALA A 239 33.50 7.62 -22.22
C ALA A 239 33.17 6.38 -21.38
N GLU A 240 32.51 6.55 -20.22
CA GLU A 240 32.05 5.43 -19.40
C GLU A 240 30.79 4.84 -20.03
N TRP A 241 30.84 3.55 -20.34
CA TRP A 241 29.76 2.88 -21.05
C TRP A 241 28.44 2.97 -20.26
N LYS A 242 27.38 3.46 -20.94
CA LYS A 242 26.02 3.68 -20.40
C LYS A 242 25.88 4.79 -19.36
N GLU A 243 26.96 5.50 -19.06
CA GLU A 243 26.87 6.76 -18.34
C GLU A 243 26.40 7.87 -19.30
N GLN A 244 25.47 8.69 -18.82
CA GLN A 244 25.03 9.91 -19.48
C GLN A 244 25.00 11.05 -18.48
N ILE A 245 25.44 12.23 -18.95
CA ILE A 245 25.31 13.48 -18.23
C ILE A 245 24.03 14.17 -18.72
N ILE A 246 23.13 14.46 -17.78
CA ILE A 246 21.92 15.23 -18.00
C ILE A 246 22.14 16.62 -17.42
N CYS A 247 22.00 17.66 -18.22
CA CYS A 247 22.19 19.04 -17.77
C CYS A 247 21.40 20.03 -18.61
N LEU A 248 21.35 21.28 -18.16
CA LEU A 248 20.82 22.38 -18.96
C LEU A 248 21.66 22.56 -20.23
N ASP A 249 21.01 22.69 -21.37
CA ASP A 249 21.64 23.00 -22.65
C ASP A 249 22.15 24.45 -22.65
N PRO A 250 23.47 24.68 -22.80
CA PRO A 250 24.02 26.03 -22.92
C PRO A 250 23.80 26.67 -24.30
N GLY A 251 23.32 25.91 -25.31
CA GLY A 251 23.15 26.39 -26.69
C GLY A 251 22.07 27.47 -26.85
N PRO A 252 20.84 27.25 -26.36
CA PRO A 252 19.78 28.25 -26.38
C PRO A 252 20.10 29.47 -25.49
N ALA A 253 20.56 30.56 -26.10
CA ALA A 253 20.98 31.76 -25.39
C ALA A 253 19.88 32.84 -25.25
N GLY A 254 18.69 32.60 -25.80
CA GLY A 254 17.58 33.54 -25.79
C GLY A 254 16.70 33.46 -24.54
N GLU A 255 15.85 34.46 -24.35
CA GLU A 255 14.72 34.36 -23.43
C GLU A 255 13.77 33.24 -23.86
N LEU A 256 13.12 32.60 -22.90
CA LEU A 256 12.09 31.60 -23.14
C LEU A 256 10.80 32.09 -22.50
N THR A 257 9.72 32.15 -23.27
CA THR A 257 8.38 32.32 -22.70
C THR A 257 7.81 30.94 -22.44
N ALA A 258 7.36 30.71 -21.22
CA ALA A 258 6.67 29.49 -20.80
C ALA A 258 5.35 29.87 -20.12
N ARG A 259 4.43 28.92 -20.01
CA ARG A 259 3.13 29.11 -19.34
C ARG A 259 2.96 28.03 -18.28
N PHE A 260 2.72 28.45 -17.05
CA PHE A 260 2.39 27.54 -15.96
C PHE A 260 1.03 26.85 -16.19
N PRO A 261 0.81 25.66 -15.62
CA PRO A 261 -0.47 24.96 -15.69
C PRO A 261 -1.70 25.72 -15.16
N ASP A 262 -1.54 26.75 -14.33
CA ASP A 262 -2.61 27.64 -13.87
C ASP A 262 -2.94 28.77 -14.88
N GLY A 263 -2.15 28.91 -15.93
CA GLY A 263 -2.33 29.89 -17.00
C GLY A 263 -1.37 31.08 -16.93
N GLU A 264 -0.62 31.27 -15.84
CA GLU A 264 0.33 32.39 -15.71
C GLU A 264 1.50 32.24 -16.69
N GLU A 265 1.85 33.34 -17.39
CA GLU A 265 3.00 33.39 -18.28
C GLU A 265 4.24 33.86 -17.55
N VAL A 266 5.38 33.25 -17.86
CA VAL A 266 6.68 33.63 -17.30
C VAL A 266 7.72 33.76 -18.41
N THR A 267 8.48 34.84 -18.35
CA THR A 267 9.67 35.03 -19.20
C THR A 267 10.90 34.60 -18.42
N ILE A 268 11.49 33.48 -18.84
CA ILE A 268 12.72 32.92 -18.28
C ILE A 268 13.90 33.58 -18.95
N LYS A 269 14.80 34.14 -18.14
CA LYS A 269 15.92 34.94 -18.63
C LYS A 269 16.97 34.07 -19.32
N ALA A 270 17.76 34.69 -20.18
CA ALA A 270 18.91 34.04 -20.78
C ALA A 270 19.86 33.49 -19.69
N GLY A 271 20.19 32.20 -19.77
CA GLY A 271 21.06 31.50 -18.82
C GLY A 271 20.38 31.02 -17.53
N GLU A 272 19.12 31.35 -17.30
CA GLU A 272 18.31 30.79 -16.21
C GLU A 272 17.82 29.38 -16.58
N ASP A 273 17.79 28.46 -15.62
CA ASP A 273 17.32 27.09 -15.83
C ASP A 273 15.78 27.05 -15.77
N PRO A 274 15.08 26.76 -16.88
CA PRO A 274 13.62 26.68 -16.89
C PRO A 274 13.05 25.67 -15.87
N ARG A 275 13.79 24.60 -15.57
CA ARG A 275 13.38 23.58 -14.60
C ARG A 275 13.38 24.14 -13.17
N GLY A 276 14.30 25.04 -12.87
CA GLY A 276 14.37 25.74 -11.59
C GLY A 276 13.15 26.62 -11.40
N VAL A 277 12.80 27.41 -12.41
CA VAL A 277 11.61 28.28 -12.41
C VAL A 277 10.33 27.47 -12.21
N PHE A 278 10.19 26.34 -12.92
CA PHE A 278 9.05 25.44 -12.74
C PHE A 278 9.02 24.81 -11.34
N ALA A 279 10.15 24.34 -10.83
CA ALA A 279 10.23 23.75 -9.49
C ALA A 279 9.88 24.77 -8.41
N ASP A 280 10.34 26.02 -8.53
CA ASP A 280 10.02 27.11 -7.62
C ASP A 280 8.52 27.47 -7.59
N TRP A 281 7.83 27.37 -8.74
CA TRP A 281 6.38 27.54 -8.82
C TRP A 281 5.62 26.32 -8.24
N LEU A 282 6.08 25.11 -8.57
CA LEU A 282 5.37 23.88 -8.18
C LEU A 282 5.36 23.67 -6.67
N ILE A 283 6.49 23.95 -5.99
CA ILE A 283 6.66 23.69 -4.55
C ILE A 283 6.13 24.82 -3.65
N GLN A 284 5.38 25.77 -4.20
CA GLN A 284 4.73 26.81 -3.40
C GLN A 284 3.66 26.20 -2.48
N LYS A 285 3.45 26.85 -1.33
CA LYS A 285 2.52 26.35 -0.29
C LYS A 285 1.06 26.33 -0.75
N ASP A 286 0.70 27.24 -1.65
CA ASP A 286 -0.63 27.44 -2.22
C ASP A 286 -0.78 26.86 -3.64
N ASN A 287 0.21 26.08 -4.12
CA ASN A 287 0.12 25.42 -5.41
C ASN A 287 -1.04 24.39 -5.42
N ALA A 288 -1.91 24.48 -6.42
CA ALA A 288 -3.16 23.70 -6.49
C ALA A 288 -2.98 22.18 -6.70
N TRP A 289 -1.78 21.72 -7.04
CA TRP A 289 -1.51 20.32 -7.40
C TRP A 289 -0.52 19.63 -6.45
N PHE A 290 0.55 20.30 -6.05
CA PHE A 290 1.70 19.65 -5.46
C PHE A 290 1.39 18.94 -4.13
N ALA A 291 0.83 19.68 -3.16
CA ALA A 291 0.43 19.11 -1.88
C ALA A 291 -0.72 18.11 -2.06
N LYS A 292 -1.74 18.50 -2.83
CA LYS A 292 -2.93 17.69 -3.15
C LYS A 292 -2.58 16.28 -3.63
N ASN A 293 -1.69 16.20 -4.61
CA ASN A 293 -1.27 14.95 -5.22
C ASN A 293 -0.65 14.01 -4.17
N ILE A 294 0.35 14.47 -3.44
CA ILE A 294 1.08 13.57 -2.54
C ILE A 294 0.25 13.15 -1.33
N VAL A 295 -0.59 14.03 -0.77
CA VAL A 295 -1.46 13.63 0.36
C VAL A 295 -2.55 12.67 -0.09
N ASN A 296 -3.12 12.86 -1.29
CA ASN A 296 -4.08 11.92 -1.87
C ASN A 296 -3.43 10.55 -2.15
N ARG A 297 -2.18 10.55 -2.62
CA ARG A 297 -1.40 9.35 -2.86
C ARG A 297 -1.05 8.62 -1.56
N GLN A 298 -0.56 9.32 -0.53
CA GLN A 298 -0.31 8.74 0.80
C GLN A 298 -1.59 8.15 1.40
N TRP A 299 -2.72 8.86 1.27
CA TRP A 299 -4.02 8.35 1.68
C TRP A 299 -4.37 7.06 0.93
N SER A 300 -4.25 7.03 -0.39
CA SER A 300 -4.51 5.84 -1.21
C SER A 300 -3.61 4.64 -0.85
N TRP A 301 -2.33 4.88 -0.57
CA TRP A 301 -1.40 3.82 -0.17
C TRP A 301 -1.80 3.16 1.15
N LEU A 302 -2.31 3.92 2.12
CA LEU A 302 -2.78 3.40 3.40
C LEU A 302 -4.21 2.85 3.34
N MET A 303 -5.14 3.64 2.81
CA MET A 303 -6.57 3.37 2.81
C MET A 303 -7.02 2.52 1.62
N GLY A 304 -6.15 2.21 0.65
CA GLY A 304 -6.49 1.41 -0.53
C GLY A 304 -7.25 2.14 -1.63
N ARG A 305 -7.75 3.34 -1.34
CA ARG A 305 -8.48 4.21 -2.25
C ARG A 305 -8.12 5.67 -1.94
N GLY A 306 -7.88 6.49 -2.96
CA GLY A 306 -7.65 7.93 -2.82
C GLY A 306 -8.94 8.68 -2.50
N ILE A 307 -8.82 9.85 -1.87
CA ILE A 307 -9.92 10.81 -1.71
C ILE A 307 -10.39 11.29 -3.08
N ILE A 308 -9.45 11.47 -4.01
CA ILE A 308 -9.67 11.45 -5.45
C ILE A 308 -9.19 10.09 -5.94
N HIS A 309 -10.06 9.35 -6.63
CA HIS A 309 -9.74 8.03 -7.15
C HIS A 309 -9.94 8.01 -8.68
N GLU A 310 -8.98 7.58 -9.48
CA GLU A 310 -7.64 7.05 -9.14
C GLU A 310 -6.70 8.13 -8.56
N PRO A 311 -5.70 7.74 -7.73
CA PRO A 311 -4.84 8.70 -7.03
C PRO A 311 -3.96 9.58 -7.94
N ASP A 312 -3.81 9.19 -9.21
CA ASP A 312 -3.05 9.89 -10.24
C ASP A 312 -3.93 10.41 -11.40
N ASP A 313 -5.24 10.56 -11.16
CA ASP A 313 -6.23 11.15 -12.09
C ASP A 313 -6.91 12.41 -11.48
N ILE A 314 -6.11 13.39 -11.08
CA ILE A 314 -6.58 14.68 -10.55
C ILE A 314 -6.98 15.60 -11.71
N ARG A 315 -8.28 15.87 -11.83
CA ARG A 315 -8.88 16.75 -12.86
C ARG A 315 -10.27 17.22 -12.41
N ASP A 316 -10.79 18.25 -13.05
CA ASP A 316 -12.10 18.85 -12.70
C ASP A 316 -13.26 17.86 -12.79
N GLY A 317 -13.18 16.89 -13.73
CA GLY A 317 -14.18 15.83 -13.89
C GLY A 317 -14.10 14.70 -12.87
N ASN A 318 -13.10 14.71 -11.97
CA ASN A 318 -12.89 13.70 -10.94
C ASN A 318 -12.71 14.37 -9.56
N PRO A 319 -13.81 14.89 -8.96
CA PRO A 319 -13.71 15.63 -7.71
C PRO A 319 -13.43 14.71 -6.52
N ALA A 320 -12.84 15.30 -5.48
CA ALA A 320 -12.65 14.63 -4.19
C ALA A 320 -13.99 14.22 -3.55
N VAL A 321 -14.08 13.00 -3.03
CA VAL A 321 -15.27 12.54 -2.29
C VAL A 321 -15.46 13.27 -0.97
N ASN A 322 -14.38 13.83 -0.43
CA ASN A 322 -14.36 14.70 0.74
C ASN A 322 -13.35 15.84 0.52
N PRO A 323 -13.75 16.97 -0.10
CA PRO A 323 -12.86 18.08 -0.40
C PRO A 323 -12.25 18.73 0.84
N GLU A 324 -13.02 18.87 1.93
CA GLU A 324 -12.54 19.49 3.18
C GLU A 324 -11.45 18.64 3.84
N LEU A 325 -11.56 17.31 3.79
CA LEU A 325 -10.51 16.40 4.25
C LEU A 325 -9.23 16.55 3.44
N LEU A 326 -9.36 16.66 2.11
CA LEU A 326 -8.22 16.81 1.24
C LEU A 326 -7.49 18.14 1.51
N GLU A 327 -8.24 19.25 1.57
CA GLU A 327 -7.71 20.58 1.89
C GLU A 327 -7.05 20.64 3.27
N TYR A 328 -7.61 19.95 4.27
CA TYR A 328 -7.00 19.82 5.59
C TYR A 328 -5.64 19.12 5.52
N LEU A 329 -5.53 18.00 4.80
CA LEU A 329 -4.25 17.29 4.67
C LEU A 329 -3.22 18.09 3.88
N GLU A 330 -3.64 18.80 2.83
CA GLU A 330 -2.79 19.74 2.07
C GLU A 330 -2.20 20.81 3.00
N SER A 331 -3.05 21.42 3.83
CA SER A 331 -2.66 22.45 4.79
C SER A 331 -1.70 21.91 5.85
N GLU A 332 -1.94 20.71 6.37
CA GLU A 332 -1.06 20.06 7.34
C GLU A 332 0.32 19.75 6.74
N LEU A 333 0.39 19.33 5.47
CA LEU A 333 1.66 19.08 4.79
C LEU A 333 2.43 20.38 4.54
N ALA A 334 1.78 21.41 3.99
CA ALA A 334 2.43 22.71 3.75
C ALA A 334 2.84 23.41 5.07
N GLY A 335 2.04 23.22 6.13
CA GLY A 335 2.29 23.74 7.47
C GLY A 335 3.43 23.05 8.20
N SER A 336 3.63 21.74 7.97
CA SER A 336 4.73 20.96 8.57
C SER A 336 6.08 21.14 7.88
N GLY A 337 6.14 21.89 6.78
CA GLY A 337 7.34 22.00 5.95
C GLY A 337 7.55 20.76 5.09
N TYR A 338 6.46 20.25 4.49
CA TYR A 338 6.45 19.09 3.60
C TYR A 338 6.95 17.79 4.26
N ASP A 339 6.71 17.63 5.56
CA ASP A 339 7.00 16.40 6.32
C ASP A 339 5.96 15.31 6.00
N LEU A 340 6.35 14.31 5.21
CA LEU A 340 5.49 13.18 4.86
C LEU A 340 5.17 12.26 6.06
N ARG A 341 6.06 12.16 7.06
CA ARG A 341 5.80 11.41 8.30
C ARG A 341 4.74 12.08 9.17
N HIS A 342 4.63 13.42 9.11
CA HIS A 342 3.53 14.13 9.76
C HIS A 342 2.17 13.67 9.25
N VAL A 343 1.99 13.61 7.93
CA VAL A 343 0.74 13.14 7.31
C VAL A 343 0.47 11.67 7.64
N PHE A 344 1.48 10.80 7.60
CA PHE A 344 1.33 9.40 8.06
C PHE A 344 0.82 9.33 9.50
N LYS A 345 1.37 10.13 10.42
CA LYS A 345 0.92 10.17 11.82
C LYS A 345 -0.54 10.57 11.94
N LEU A 346 -0.99 11.58 11.20
CA LEU A 346 -2.37 12.03 11.23
C LEU A 346 -3.32 10.91 10.80
N ILE A 347 -3.04 10.27 9.65
CA ILE A 347 -3.89 9.21 9.09
C ILE A 347 -3.89 8.00 10.02
N LEU A 348 -2.73 7.47 10.42
CA LEU A 348 -2.64 6.23 11.19
C LEU A 348 -3.23 6.35 12.61
N ASN A 349 -3.20 7.55 13.20
CA ASN A 349 -3.82 7.80 14.51
C ASN A 349 -5.33 8.13 14.44
N SER A 350 -5.89 8.28 13.24
CA SER A 350 -7.33 8.49 13.04
C SER A 350 -8.12 7.23 13.38
N HIS A 351 -9.32 7.39 13.91
CA HIS A 351 -10.32 6.33 13.96
C HIS A 351 -10.73 5.90 12.56
N THR A 352 -10.72 6.79 11.56
CA THR A 352 -10.97 6.43 10.14
C THR A 352 -10.06 5.30 9.66
N TYR A 353 -8.74 5.40 9.86
CA TYR A 353 -7.80 4.34 9.51
C TYR A 353 -7.98 3.09 10.38
N GLN A 354 -8.37 3.25 11.64
CA GLN A 354 -8.49 2.18 12.62
C GLN A 354 -9.88 1.52 12.64
N GLN A 355 -10.73 1.79 11.65
CA GLN A 355 -11.99 1.09 11.47
C GLN A 355 -11.78 -0.41 11.17
N SER A 356 -12.77 -1.21 11.53
CA SER A 356 -12.90 -2.61 11.12
C SER A 356 -13.05 -2.72 9.60
N SER A 357 -12.73 -3.89 9.06
CA SER A 357 -13.10 -4.29 7.70
C SER A 357 -14.50 -4.91 7.61
N VAL A 358 -15.18 -5.08 8.73
CA VAL A 358 -16.59 -5.47 8.78
C VAL A 358 -17.41 -4.18 8.67
N PRO A 359 -18.19 -4.00 7.59
CA PRO A 359 -18.99 -2.79 7.43
C PRO A 359 -20.21 -2.84 8.36
N ALA A 360 -20.63 -1.66 8.86
CA ALA A 360 -21.87 -1.53 9.62
C ALA A 360 -23.11 -1.35 8.72
N ASP A 361 -22.89 -1.08 7.44
CA ASP A 361 -23.89 -0.87 6.39
C ASP A 361 -23.49 -1.68 5.14
N GLU A 362 -24.44 -2.29 4.44
CA GLU A 362 -24.18 -3.10 3.24
C GLU A 362 -24.07 -2.27 1.95
N SER A 363 -24.22 -0.94 2.04
CA SER A 363 -24.11 -0.02 0.91
C SER A 363 -22.77 -0.16 0.18
N GLU A 364 -22.80 -0.17 -1.15
CA GLU A 364 -21.59 -0.21 -1.99
C GLU A 364 -20.72 1.06 -1.85
N GLU A 365 -21.28 2.14 -1.27
CA GLU A 365 -20.58 3.41 -1.09
C GLU A 365 -19.76 3.48 0.22
N VAL A 366 -19.82 2.46 1.09
CA VAL A 366 -19.08 2.44 2.38
C VAL A 366 -17.57 2.59 2.20
N GLU A 367 -17.00 1.90 1.20
CA GLU A 367 -15.57 2.03 0.89
C GLU A 367 -15.25 3.38 0.24
N ARG A 368 -16.18 3.91 -0.58
CA ARG A 368 -16.00 5.18 -1.29
C ARG A 368 -15.88 6.35 -0.32
N TYR A 369 -16.68 6.37 0.75
CA TYR A 369 -16.66 7.44 1.76
C TYR A 369 -15.87 7.09 3.03
N PHE A 370 -15.08 6.01 3.00
CA PHE A 370 -14.21 5.59 4.11
C PHE A 370 -14.97 5.28 5.41
N ALA A 371 -16.16 4.68 5.30
CA ALA A 371 -16.95 4.16 6.43
C ALA A 371 -16.44 2.80 6.94
N VAL A 372 -15.45 2.21 6.28
CA VAL A 372 -14.86 0.91 6.61
C VAL A 372 -13.40 0.90 6.16
N TYR A 373 -12.56 0.08 6.78
CA TYR A 373 -11.23 -0.19 6.23
C TYR A 373 -11.36 -1.25 5.13
N PRO A 374 -11.00 -0.96 3.86
CA PRO A 374 -11.21 -1.91 2.79
C PRO A 374 -10.23 -3.08 2.86
N VAL A 375 -10.69 -4.27 2.49
CA VAL A 375 -9.88 -5.49 2.50
C VAL A 375 -9.03 -5.55 1.24
N ARG A 376 -7.69 -5.59 1.40
CA ARG A 376 -6.73 -5.47 0.29
C ARG A 376 -5.77 -6.64 0.26
N ARG A 377 -5.59 -7.30 -0.89
CA ARG A 377 -4.59 -8.38 -1.00
C ARG A 377 -3.19 -7.85 -0.66
N LEU A 378 -2.38 -8.67 0.00
CA LEU A 378 -0.95 -8.38 0.16
C LEU A 378 -0.27 -8.23 -1.20
N ASP A 379 0.51 -7.17 -1.36
CA ASP A 379 1.40 -6.96 -2.51
C ASP A 379 2.30 -8.19 -2.71
N ALA A 380 2.67 -8.50 -3.95
CA ALA A 380 3.41 -9.72 -4.31
C ALA A 380 4.69 -9.91 -3.47
N GLU A 381 5.45 -8.83 -3.32
CA GLU A 381 6.70 -8.77 -2.55
C GLU A 381 6.45 -9.06 -1.07
N VAL A 382 5.44 -8.41 -0.49
CA VAL A 382 5.03 -8.59 0.91
C VAL A 382 4.56 -10.01 1.17
N LEU A 383 3.79 -10.60 0.25
CA LEU A 383 3.25 -11.95 0.40
C LEU A 383 4.37 -13.00 0.38
N ILE A 384 5.28 -12.93 -0.58
CA ILE A 384 6.38 -13.90 -0.64
C ILE A 384 7.36 -13.73 0.52
N ASP A 385 7.64 -12.50 0.94
CA ASP A 385 8.45 -12.22 2.12
C ASP A 385 7.78 -12.72 3.40
N ALA A 386 6.46 -12.62 3.52
CA ALA A 386 5.71 -13.20 4.65
C ALA A 386 5.83 -14.73 4.67
N LEU A 387 5.71 -15.41 3.53
CA LEU A 387 5.90 -16.87 3.44
C LEU A 387 7.34 -17.29 3.78
N CYS A 388 8.33 -16.53 3.31
CA CYS A 388 9.74 -16.68 3.66
C CYS A 388 9.97 -16.48 5.16
N TRP A 389 9.41 -15.43 5.75
CA TRP A 389 9.51 -15.12 7.17
C TRP A 389 8.81 -16.16 8.06
N ILE A 390 7.67 -16.72 7.63
CA ILE A 390 6.96 -17.80 8.34
C ILE A 390 7.81 -19.07 8.37
N SER A 391 8.33 -19.46 7.22
CA SER A 391 9.12 -20.69 7.06
C SER A 391 10.57 -20.55 7.57
N GLY A 392 11.12 -19.33 7.59
CA GLY A 392 12.55 -19.08 7.72
C GLY A 392 13.34 -19.43 6.46
N THR A 393 12.69 -19.49 5.30
CA THR A 393 13.36 -19.65 4.00
C THR A 393 13.56 -18.29 3.35
N ASN A 394 14.26 -18.26 2.21
CA ASN A 394 14.42 -17.05 1.39
C ASN A 394 14.06 -17.36 -0.06
N GLU A 395 13.88 -16.31 -0.85
CA GLU A 395 13.86 -16.38 -2.31
C GLU A 395 15.26 -16.13 -2.88
N ARG A 396 15.46 -16.53 -4.13
CA ARG A 396 16.70 -16.24 -4.87
C ARG A 396 16.33 -15.55 -6.16
N TYR A 397 16.98 -14.43 -6.40
CA TYR A 397 16.75 -13.64 -7.60
C TYR A 397 18.06 -13.47 -8.36
N SER A 398 17.92 -13.24 -9.67
CA SER A 398 19.04 -12.91 -10.54
C SER A 398 18.62 -11.81 -11.48
N SER A 399 19.47 -10.81 -11.64
CA SER A 399 19.34 -9.83 -12.72
C SER A 399 19.93 -10.41 -14.00
N LYS A 400 19.17 -10.29 -15.09
CA LYS A 400 19.65 -10.62 -16.44
C LYS A 400 20.56 -9.51 -17.01
N ILE A 401 20.64 -8.35 -16.35
CA ILE A 401 21.35 -7.16 -16.81
C ILE A 401 22.32 -6.69 -15.70
N PRO A 402 23.62 -6.49 -16.00
CA PRO A 402 24.28 -6.73 -17.28
C PRO A 402 24.54 -8.24 -17.46
N GLU A 403 24.95 -8.67 -18.66
CA GLU A 403 25.53 -10.00 -18.81
C GLU A 403 27.00 -9.98 -18.38
N PRO A 404 27.51 -11.00 -17.64
CA PRO A 404 26.81 -12.20 -17.15
C PRO A 404 25.87 -11.89 -15.97
N PHE A 405 24.85 -12.72 -15.79
CA PHE A 405 23.80 -12.51 -14.80
C PHE A 405 24.36 -12.29 -13.39
N THR A 406 23.77 -11.31 -12.69
CA THR A 406 24.15 -10.97 -11.32
C THR A 406 23.15 -11.60 -10.35
N PHE A 407 23.64 -12.36 -9.38
CA PHE A 407 22.78 -12.95 -8.35
C PHE A 407 22.57 -11.98 -7.20
N VAL A 408 21.31 -11.85 -6.79
CA VAL A 408 20.94 -11.08 -5.60
C VAL A 408 21.30 -11.90 -4.35
N PRO A 409 21.88 -11.29 -3.30
CA PRO A 409 22.15 -11.95 -2.03
C PRO A 409 20.92 -12.69 -1.51
N ALA A 410 21.11 -13.92 -1.02
CA ALA A 410 20.00 -14.79 -0.63
C ALA A 410 19.28 -14.31 0.65
N ASP A 411 19.81 -13.35 1.37
CA ASP A 411 19.24 -12.75 2.57
C ASP A 411 18.47 -11.45 2.30
N GLU A 412 18.65 -10.84 1.13
CA GLU A 412 17.92 -9.66 0.67
C GLU A 412 16.42 -9.98 0.55
N LYS A 413 15.58 -9.08 1.06
CA LYS A 413 14.14 -9.25 1.01
C LYS A 413 13.59 -8.84 -0.35
N THR A 414 12.48 -9.45 -0.74
CA THR A 414 11.85 -9.11 -2.01
C THR A 414 11.40 -7.65 -2.05
N VAL A 415 10.94 -7.11 -0.92
CA VAL A 415 10.61 -5.67 -0.80
C VAL A 415 11.82 -4.74 -0.99
N GLU A 416 13.05 -5.25 -0.85
CA GLU A 416 14.30 -4.49 -1.03
C GLU A 416 14.81 -4.51 -2.48
N LEU A 417 14.18 -5.27 -3.38
CA LEU A 417 14.58 -5.36 -4.78
C LEU A 417 14.45 -4.01 -5.48
N ALA A 418 15.61 -3.38 -5.68
CA ALA A 418 15.74 -2.07 -6.31
C ALA A 418 15.23 -2.06 -7.75
N ASP A 419 15.46 -3.13 -8.51
CA ASP A 419 15.20 -3.18 -9.94
C ASP A 419 13.84 -3.82 -10.27
N GLY A 420 13.00 -3.08 -11.01
CA GLY A 420 11.72 -3.58 -11.55
C GLY A 420 11.90 -4.78 -12.49
N SER A 421 13.05 -4.91 -13.16
CA SER A 421 13.33 -6.00 -14.10
C SER A 421 13.64 -7.34 -13.43
N ILE A 422 14.08 -7.32 -12.16
CA ILE A 422 14.39 -8.54 -11.42
C ILE A 422 13.08 -9.16 -10.98
N THR A 423 12.66 -10.25 -11.60
CA THR A 423 11.33 -10.85 -11.38
C THR A 423 11.38 -12.36 -11.14
N SER A 424 10.23 -12.95 -10.79
CA SER A 424 9.99 -14.39 -10.76
C SER A 424 8.55 -14.69 -11.17
N GLN A 425 8.25 -15.95 -11.48
CA GLN A 425 6.89 -16.39 -11.82
C GLN A 425 5.87 -16.02 -10.72
N PHE A 426 6.30 -16.03 -9.45
CA PHE A 426 5.45 -15.62 -8.34
C PHE A 426 5.16 -14.11 -8.40
N LEU A 427 6.18 -13.28 -8.61
CA LEU A 427 6.00 -11.82 -8.62
C LEU A 427 5.08 -11.36 -9.76
N GLU A 428 5.26 -11.93 -10.96
CA GLU A 428 4.38 -11.67 -12.11
C GLU A 428 2.95 -12.12 -11.83
N MET A 429 2.76 -13.36 -11.34
CA MET A 429 1.43 -13.91 -11.06
C MET A 429 0.66 -13.11 -10.01
N PHE A 430 1.35 -12.54 -9.03
CA PHE A 430 0.77 -11.75 -7.95
C PHE A 430 0.81 -10.23 -8.22
N GLY A 431 1.03 -9.82 -9.46
CA GLY A 431 0.78 -8.44 -9.92
C GLY A 431 1.83 -7.41 -9.50
N ARG A 432 3.09 -7.82 -9.34
CA ARG A 432 4.20 -6.85 -9.21
C ARG A 432 4.30 -6.00 -10.48
N PRO A 433 4.38 -4.66 -10.38
CA PRO A 433 4.54 -3.79 -11.54
C PRO A 433 5.90 -4.00 -12.21
N SER A 434 5.97 -3.85 -13.53
CA SER A 434 7.24 -3.83 -14.26
C SER A 434 8.00 -2.51 -14.09
N ARG A 435 7.29 -1.45 -13.66
CA ARG A 435 7.72 -0.06 -13.47
C ARG A 435 7.98 0.69 -14.77
N ASP A 436 7.11 0.47 -15.75
CA ASP A 436 7.27 1.03 -17.09
C ASP A 436 6.64 2.42 -17.24
N THR A 437 5.55 2.68 -16.52
CA THR A 437 4.71 3.87 -16.73
C THR A 437 4.78 4.87 -15.57
N GLY A 438 4.93 4.38 -14.35
CA GLY A 438 4.77 5.18 -13.13
C GLY A 438 3.31 5.47 -12.75
N LEU A 439 2.35 4.85 -13.44
CA LEU A 439 0.94 4.84 -13.04
C LEU A 439 0.75 3.97 -11.79
N GLU A 440 -0.09 4.41 -10.88
CA GLU A 440 -0.45 3.64 -9.68
C GLU A 440 -1.19 2.35 -10.04
N SER A 441 -1.95 2.36 -11.15
CA SER A 441 -2.69 1.20 -11.66
C SER A 441 -1.82 0.09 -12.25
N GLU A 442 -0.53 0.35 -12.49
CA GLU A 442 0.41 -0.69 -12.96
C GLU A 442 0.60 -1.81 -11.93
N ARG A 443 0.46 -1.49 -10.64
CA ARG A 443 0.47 -2.49 -9.56
C ARG A 443 -0.90 -3.14 -9.44
N ASN A 444 -1.01 -4.37 -9.93
CA ASN A 444 -2.28 -5.11 -9.90
C ASN A 444 -2.49 -5.82 -8.54
N ARG A 445 -3.58 -5.47 -7.85
CA ARG A 445 -4.01 -6.09 -6.59
C ARG A 445 -5.20 -7.02 -6.72
N GLU A 446 -5.75 -7.16 -7.92
CA GLU A 446 -6.87 -8.05 -8.21
C GLU A 446 -6.51 -9.51 -7.89
N VAL A 447 -7.54 -10.23 -7.50
CA VAL A 447 -7.45 -11.61 -7.07
C VAL A 447 -7.84 -12.50 -8.23
N THR A 448 -6.97 -13.44 -8.58
CA THR A 448 -7.25 -14.39 -9.66
C THR A 448 -7.34 -15.82 -9.13
N GLU A 449 -8.11 -16.66 -9.82
CA GLU A 449 -8.20 -18.08 -9.48
C GLU A 449 -6.84 -18.78 -9.60
N ARG A 450 -6.01 -18.34 -10.55
CA ARG A 450 -4.63 -18.84 -10.72
C ARG A 450 -3.78 -18.61 -9.47
N GLN A 451 -3.88 -17.45 -8.82
CA GLN A 451 -3.16 -17.15 -7.58
C GLN A 451 -3.60 -18.08 -6.45
N ARG A 452 -4.91 -18.31 -6.30
CA ARG A 452 -5.46 -19.21 -5.28
C ARG A 452 -4.99 -20.65 -5.49
N LEU A 453 -5.14 -21.16 -6.71
CA LEU A 453 -4.69 -22.50 -7.07
C LEU A 453 -3.16 -22.66 -6.89
N HIS A 454 -2.38 -21.62 -7.15
CA HIS A 454 -0.94 -21.64 -6.89
C HIS A 454 -0.65 -21.81 -5.40
N LEU A 455 -1.27 -21.04 -4.51
CA LEU A 455 -1.02 -21.15 -3.06
C LEU A 455 -1.42 -22.53 -2.50
N LEU A 456 -2.52 -23.10 -3.00
CA LEU A 456 -3.01 -24.41 -2.56
C LEU A 456 -2.10 -25.55 -3.03
N ASN A 457 -1.63 -25.51 -4.27
CA ASN A 457 -0.99 -26.66 -4.94
C ASN A 457 0.52 -26.52 -5.18
N SER A 458 1.11 -25.36 -4.89
CA SER A 458 2.53 -25.11 -5.18
C SER A 458 3.44 -25.95 -4.28
N SER A 459 4.23 -26.81 -4.90
CA SER A 459 5.28 -27.56 -4.21
C SER A 459 6.32 -26.62 -3.60
N GLN A 460 6.55 -25.41 -4.16
CA GLN A 460 7.43 -24.41 -3.57
C GLN A 460 6.88 -23.95 -2.21
N VAL A 461 5.61 -23.57 -2.14
CA VAL A 461 4.95 -23.15 -0.89
C VAL A 461 4.92 -24.29 0.12
N GLN A 462 4.53 -25.50 -0.30
CA GLN A 462 4.53 -26.67 0.57
C GLN A 462 5.92 -26.98 1.13
N ASN A 463 6.97 -26.95 0.28
CA ASN A 463 8.35 -27.17 0.72
C ASN A 463 8.81 -26.12 1.75
N LYS A 464 8.39 -24.86 1.62
CA LYS A 464 8.69 -23.81 2.60
C LYS A 464 8.13 -24.18 3.98
N ILE A 465 6.89 -24.66 4.05
CA ILE A 465 6.27 -25.08 5.31
C ILE A 465 6.98 -26.32 5.88
N GLU A 466 7.16 -27.36 5.08
CA GLU A 466 7.63 -28.67 5.56
C GLU A 466 9.12 -28.69 5.96
N LYS A 467 9.95 -27.90 5.27
CA LYS A 467 11.41 -27.83 5.48
C LYS A 467 11.85 -26.59 6.25
N GLY A 468 10.95 -25.63 6.44
CA GLY A 468 11.20 -24.36 7.13
C GLY A 468 11.77 -24.54 8.54
N TRP A 469 12.88 -23.87 8.84
CA TRP A 469 13.52 -23.99 10.15
C TRP A 469 12.74 -23.27 11.24
N ARG A 470 12.00 -22.20 10.91
CA ARG A 470 11.17 -21.47 11.90
C ARG A 470 10.02 -22.35 12.40
N ILE A 471 9.28 -23.01 11.50
CA ILE A 471 8.23 -23.98 11.85
C ILE A 471 8.81 -25.14 12.68
N ARG A 472 9.96 -25.70 12.30
CA ARG A 472 10.67 -26.71 13.10
C ARG A 472 11.04 -26.20 14.49
N ASN A 473 11.47 -24.95 14.61
CA ASN A 473 11.83 -24.35 15.89
C ASN A 473 10.59 -24.10 16.78
N LEU A 474 9.43 -23.77 16.21
CA LEU A 474 8.16 -23.71 16.95
C LEU A 474 7.82 -25.08 17.56
N MET A 475 7.86 -26.15 16.76
CA MET A 475 7.63 -27.52 17.25
C MET A 475 8.59 -27.89 18.38
N ARG A 476 9.88 -27.56 18.26
CA ARG A 476 10.89 -27.81 19.30
C ARG A 476 10.59 -27.04 20.58
N ARG A 477 10.16 -25.78 20.48
CA ARG A 477 9.82 -24.93 21.63
C ARG A 477 8.54 -25.38 22.33
N ALA A 478 7.56 -25.88 21.57
CA ALA A 478 6.32 -26.41 22.13
C ALA A 478 6.54 -27.68 22.97
N LYS A 479 7.63 -28.43 22.74
CA LYS A 479 7.99 -29.65 23.50
C LYS A 479 6.82 -30.66 23.61
N GLY A 480 6.02 -30.79 22.55
CA GLY A 480 4.86 -31.67 22.51
C GLY A 480 3.58 -31.11 23.15
N ASN A 481 3.62 -29.92 23.76
CA ASN A 481 2.41 -29.25 24.26
C ASN A 481 1.61 -28.67 23.08
N LYS A 482 0.47 -29.30 22.77
CA LYS A 482 -0.42 -28.91 21.67
C LYS A 482 -0.92 -27.48 21.81
N GLN A 483 -1.37 -27.07 23.01
CA GLN A 483 -1.90 -25.72 23.22
C GLN A 483 -0.83 -24.64 22.97
N VAL A 484 0.40 -24.88 23.41
CA VAL A 484 1.53 -23.98 23.13
C VAL A 484 1.83 -23.94 21.63
N MET A 485 1.76 -25.07 20.94
CA MET A 485 1.98 -25.15 19.49
C MET A 485 0.91 -24.36 18.72
N ILE A 486 -0.37 -24.52 19.05
CA ILE A 486 -1.48 -23.81 18.41
C ILE A 486 -1.30 -22.30 18.59
N ASN A 487 -1.10 -21.85 19.83
CA ASN A 487 -0.87 -20.42 20.10
C ASN A 487 0.35 -19.87 19.34
N GLN A 488 1.42 -20.66 19.21
CA GLN A 488 2.59 -20.28 18.43
C GLN A 488 2.32 -20.20 16.94
N LEU A 489 1.54 -21.11 16.35
CA LEU A 489 1.18 -21.06 14.93
C LEU A 489 0.36 -19.82 14.59
N TYR A 490 -0.69 -19.54 15.37
CA TYR A 490 -1.55 -18.38 15.15
C TYR A 490 -0.78 -17.06 15.31
N LEU A 491 0.03 -16.92 16.37
CA LEU A 491 0.83 -15.71 16.55
C LEU A 491 1.88 -15.54 15.47
N HIS A 492 2.43 -16.64 14.96
CA HIS A 492 3.44 -16.60 13.90
C HIS A 492 2.80 -16.28 12.56
N ILE A 493 1.67 -16.88 12.18
CA ILE A 493 1.11 -16.73 10.83
C ILE A 493 0.13 -15.56 10.74
N LEU A 494 -0.80 -15.47 11.69
CA LEU A 494 -1.89 -14.48 11.70
C LEU A 494 -1.62 -13.29 12.62
N SER A 495 -0.53 -13.31 13.40
CA SER A 495 -0.20 -12.22 14.35
C SER A 495 -1.24 -12.02 15.45
N ARG A 496 -1.96 -13.07 15.84
CA ARG A 496 -2.92 -13.07 16.96
C ARG A 496 -2.99 -14.42 17.67
N PHE A 497 -3.73 -14.50 18.76
CA PHE A 497 -4.07 -15.78 19.37
C PHE A 497 -5.27 -16.44 18.64
N PRO A 498 -5.40 -17.77 18.71
CA PRO A 498 -6.61 -18.44 18.21
C PRO A 498 -7.81 -18.06 19.09
N THR A 499 -8.97 -17.92 18.47
CA THR A 499 -10.27 -17.86 19.15
C THR A 499 -10.56 -19.19 19.89
N ALA A 500 -11.61 -19.21 20.71
CA ALA A 500 -12.00 -20.43 21.42
C ALA A 500 -12.40 -21.56 20.45
N GLU A 501 -13.21 -21.23 19.43
CA GLU A 501 -13.66 -22.16 18.39
C GLU A 501 -12.47 -22.70 17.58
N GLU A 502 -11.62 -21.80 17.06
CA GLU A 502 -10.42 -22.21 16.32
C GLU A 502 -9.50 -23.11 17.13
N ARG A 503 -9.36 -22.84 18.43
CA ARG A 503 -8.55 -23.65 19.33
C ARG A 503 -9.14 -25.05 19.51
N GLU A 504 -10.45 -25.14 19.67
CA GLU A 504 -11.16 -26.42 19.77
C GLU A 504 -11.00 -27.22 18.48
N THR A 505 -11.36 -26.64 17.33
CA THR A 505 -11.23 -27.29 16.01
C THR A 505 -9.82 -27.79 15.74
N VAL A 506 -8.80 -26.97 16.03
CA VAL A 506 -7.40 -27.36 15.82
C VAL A 506 -6.96 -28.45 16.81
N THR A 507 -7.45 -28.42 18.05
CA THR A 507 -7.15 -29.45 19.05
C THR A 507 -7.73 -30.80 18.63
N GLU A 508 -8.97 -30.82 18.15
CA GLU A 508 -9.60 -32.01 17.58
C GLU A 508 -8.80 -32.56 16.39
N TYR A 509 -8.32 -31.68 15.50
CA TYR A 509 -7.48 -32.09 14.37
C TYR A 509 -6.19 -32.78 14.82
N PHE A 510 -5.55 -32.29 15.89
CA PHE A 510 -4.38 -32.95 16.51
C PHE A 510 -4.71 -34.32 17.14
N GLU A 511 -5.97 -34.63 17.39
CA GLU A 511 -6.44 -35.86 18.06
C GLU A 511 -7.02 -36.90 17.10
N MET A 512 -7.18 -36.54 15.82
CA MET A 512 -7.64 -37.45 14.79
C MET A 512 -6.78 -38.72 14.70
N LYS A 513 -7.44 -39.86 14.56
CA LYS A 513 -6.79 -41.18 14.51
C LYS A 513 -5.81 -41.27 13.33
N GLY A 514 -4.56 -41.62 13.63
CA GLY A 514 -3.49 -41.73 12.62
C GLY A 514 -2.79 -40.40 12.29
N MET A 515 -3.20 -39.30 12.93
CA MET A 515 -2.52 -38.02 12.81
C MET A 515 -1.24 -38.01 13.64
N ASN A 516 -0.13 -37.56 13.05
CA ASN A 516 1.10 -37.30 13.79
C ASN A 516 1.28 -35.79 13.99
N ASN A 517 1.93 -35.38 15.09
CA ASN A 517 2.07 -33.97 15.46
C ASN A 517 2.74 -33.12 14.36
N ARG A 518 3.72 -33.68 13.64
CA ARG A 518 4.44 -32.95 12.61
C ARG A 518 3.55 -32.65 11.40
N ARG A 519 2.79 -33.65 10.95
CA ARG A 519 1.83 -33.54 9.85
C ARG A 519 0.73 -32.56 10.23
N ALA A 520 0.16 -32.69 11.43
CA ALA A 520 -0.84 -31.74 11.92
C ALA A 520 -0.34 -30.29 11.87
N VAL A 521 0.86 -30.03 12.38
CA VAL A 521 1.47 -28.68 12.33
C VAL A 521 1.62 -28.15 10.90
N HIS A 522 2.07 -28.99 9.97
CA HIS A 522 2.22 -28.59 8.58
C HIS A 522 0.87 -28.32 7.92
N ASP A 523 -0.13 -29.18 8.13
CA ASP A 523 -1.48 -29.03 7.57
C ASP A 523 -2.16 -27.76 8.11
N ILE A 524 -2.05 -27.50 9.42
CA ILE A 524 -2.58 -26.28 10.03
C ILE A 524 -1.86 -25.05 9.49
N ALA A 525 -0.53 -25.08 9.39
CA ALA A 525 0.21 -23.96 8.81
C ALA A 525 -0.21 -23.69 7.37
N TRP A 526 -0.40 -24.75 6.57
CA TRP A 526 -0.90 -24.66 5.20
C TRP A 526 -2.32 -24.08 5.14
N ALA A 527 -3.23 -24.52 6.02
CA ALA A 527 -4.58 -24.00 6.09
C ALA A 527 -4.57 -22.49 6.43
N LEU A 528 -3.80 -22.10 7.45
CA LEU A 528 -3.72 -20.72 7.90
C LEU A 528 -3.18 -19.76 6.83
N ILE A 529 -2.13 -20.13 6.09
CA ILE A 529 -1.61 -19.27 5.00
C ILE A 529 -2.55 -19.15 3.79
N ASN A 530 -3.55 -20.03 3.68
CA ASN A 530 -4.54 -19.99 2.61
C ASN A 530 -5.85 -19.29 3.03
N THR A 531 -5.92 -18.80 4.27
CA THR A 531 -7.08 -18.01 4.73
C THR A 531 -7.12 -16.61 4.11
N LYS A 532 -8.32 -16.05 3.98
CA LYS A 532 -8.49 -14.63 3.64
C LYS A 532 -7.81 -13.72 4.66
N GLU A 533 -7.81 -14.10 5.94
CA GLU A 533 -7.15 -13.31 6.97
C GLU A 533 -5.63 -13.18 6.75
N PHE A 534 -4.97 -14.25 6.30
CA PHE A 534 -3.55 -14.19 5.99
C PHE A 534 -3.26 -13.38 4.73
N LEU A 535 -4.01 -13.64 3.66
CA LEU A 535 -3.74 -13.13 2.31
C LEU A 535 -4.09 -11.65 2.11
N TYR A 536 -4.85 -11.06 3.04
CA TYR A 536 -5.35 -9.70 2.92
C TYR A 536 -5.03 -8.86 4.15
N ARG A 537 -4.77 -7.58 3.91
CA ARG A 537 -4.83 -6.50 4.91
C ARG A 537 -6.30 -6.22 5.14
N HIS A 538 -6.66 -6.19 6.40
CA HIS A 538 -8.02 -6.03 6.90
C HIS A 538 -7.95 -5.25 8.20
#